data_AF-A0A150X827-F1
#
_entry.id   AF-A0A150X827-F1
#
_cell.length_a   1.000
_cell.length_b   1.000
_cell.length_c   1.000
_cell.angle_alpha   90.00
_cell.angle_beta   90.00
_cell.angle_gamma   90.00
#
_symmetry.space_group_name_H-M   'P 1'
#
loop_
_entity.id
_entity.type
_entity.pdbx_description
1 polymer ?
#
loop_
_entity_poly.entity_id
_entity_poly.type
_entity_poly.pdbx_seq_one_letter_code
_entity_poly.pdbx_strand_id
1 'polypeptide(L)'
;MLTIEKIKIYNKYGGDIDGFSRGGKTSEQNLFGDNNWSLIDEFEQDVKLISDRLVSKEYREKSLIKLNENCDLETKDYFNSKISFYSDFKEVSEIMANIKSRINDETDTVWAGFDNTEVLIKELDSDQKQIELLDFDTLEKIMVEFLPTSTYQELAMSNGWSDEYLQIAEKFDSIHKRIKEKLFKTTYKNNNGSSAKAKDSNNNKFWSKLKSLWS
;
A
#
# COMPACT_ATOMS: atom_id res chain seq x y z
N MET A 1 10.93 15.78 -14.27
CA MET A 1 10.74 14.32 -14.06
C MET A 1 12.08 13.65 -13.84
N LEU A 2 12.17 12.80 -12.81
CA LEU A 2 13.27 11.90 -12.54
C LEU A 2 13.14 10.66 -13.44
N THR A 3 14.28 10.17 -13.91
CA THR A 3 14.37 8.97 -14.74
C THR A 3 15.36 7.98 -14.14
N ILE A 4 15.28 6.73 -14.57
CA ILE A 4 16.12 5.67 -14.01
C ILE A 4 17.62 5.94 -14.24
N GLU A 5 17.98 6.65 -15.32
CA GLU A 5 19.36 7.07 -15.59
C GLU A 5 19.89 7.99 -14.49
N LYS A 6 19.05 8.92 -14.01
CA LYS A 6 19.42 9.82 -12.91
C LYS A 6 19.62 9.03 -11.62
N ILE A 7 18.78 8.03 -11.35
CA ILE A 7 18.94 7.12 -10.21
C ILE A 7 20.25 6.33 -10.32
N LYS A 8 20.59 5.81 -11.50
CA LYS A 8 21.86 5.09 -11.73
C LYS A 8 23.08 5.99 -11.46
N ILE A 9 23.02 7.25 -11.89
CA ILE A 9 24.07 8.24 -11.62
C ILE A 9 24.14 8.55 -10.14
N TYR A 10 23.01 8.85 -9.49
CA TYR A 10 22.96 9.11 -8.05
C TYR A 10 23.60 7.96 -7.24
N ASN A 11 23.22 6.72 -7.55
CA ASN A 11 23.77 5.52 -6.89
C ASN A 11 25.27 5.31 -7.18
N LYS A 12 25.76 5.66 -8.38
CA LYS A 12 27.18 5.58 -8.74
C LYS A 12 28.05 6.43 -7.81
N TYR A 13 27.54 7.56 -7.33
CA TYR A 13 28.22 8.44 -6.37
C TYR A 13 27.75 8.20 -4.93
N GLY A 14 26.91 7.19 -4.68
CA GLY A 14 26.43 6.86 -3.33
C GLY A 14 25.65 7.98 -2.64
N GLY A 15 25.00 8.86 -3.42
CA GLY A 15 24.31 10.04 -2.90
C GLY A 15 25.21 11.23 -2.54
N ASP A 16 26.54 11.13 -2.73
CA ASP A 16 27.48 12.24 -2.49
C ASP A 16 27.43 13.28 -3.62
N ILE A 17 26.67 14.35 -3.39
CA ILE A 17 26.54 15.47 -4.34
C ILE A 17 27.86 16.20 -4.56
N ASP A 18 28.71 16.34 -3.53
CA ASP A 18 29.99 17.04 -3.65
C ASP A 18 30.94 16.23 -4.54
N GLY A 19 30.97 14.92 -4.35
CA GLY A 19 31.68 13.98 -5.21
C GLY A 19 31.21 14.05 -6.67
N PHE A 20 29.90 14.12 -6.89
CA PHE A 20 29.32 14.29 -8.23
C PHE A 20 29.64 15.65 -8.87
N SER A 21 29.55 16.74 -8.12
CA SER A 21 29.84 18.08 -8.64
C SER A 21 31.31 18.25 -9.02
N ARG A 22 32.23 17.62 -8.28
CA ARG A 22 33.68 17.74 -8.52
C ARG A 22 34.23 16.72 -9.50
N GLY A 23 33.73 15.48 -9.46
CA GLY A 23 34.25 14.34 -10.22
C GLY A 23 33.32 13.83 -11.33
N GLY A 24 32.11 14.38 -11.44
CA GLY A 24 31.11 13.98 -12.42
C GLY A 24 31.50 14.28 -13.85
N LYS A 25 31.13 13.39 -14.79
CA LYS A 25 31.26 13.69 -16.21
C LYS A 25 30.29 14.82 -16.56
N THR A 26 30.69 15.76 -17.40
CA THR A 26 29.82 16.85 -17.87
C THR A 26 28.53 16.31 -18.50
N SER A 27 28.60 15.20 -19.24
CA SER A 27 27.41 14.55 -19.81
C SER A 27 26.45 14.00 -18.76
N GLU A 28 26.94 13.58 -17.58
CA GLU A 28 26.10 13.14 -16.45
C GLU A 28 25.50 14.35 -15.74
N GLN A 29 26.31 15.39 -15.50
CA GLN A 29 25.89 16.65 -14.86
C GLN A 29 24.76 17.34 -15.63
N ASN A 30 24.85 17.38 -16.96
CA ASN A 30 23.83 17.99 -17.82
C ASN A 30 22.45 17.31 -17.75
N LEU A 31 22.36 16.08 -17.20
CA LEU A 31 21.07 15.39 -17.00
C LEU A 31 20.35 15.86 -15.72
N PHE A 32 21.07 16.50 -14.79
CA PHE A 32 20.52 16.97 -13.53
C PHE A 32 20.13 18.44 -13.64
N GLY A 33 18.89 18.73 -13.22
CA GLY A 33 18.48 20.09 -12.88
C GLY A 33 18.64 20.32 -11.38
N ASP A 34 18.52 21.58 -10.97
CA ASP A 34 18.91 22.07 -9.64
C ASP A 34 18.35 21.25 -8.45
N ASN A 35 17.13 20.75 -8.56
CA ASN A 35 16.45 20.04 -7.47
C ASN A 35 16.44 18.51 -7.63
N ASN A 36 17.03 17.96 -8.69
CA ASN A 36 16.90 16.51 -8.94
C ASN A 36 17.62 15.67 -7.88
N TRP A 37 18.78 16.13 -7.39
CA TRP A 37 19.58 15.37 -6.43
C TRP A 37 18.90 15.31 -5.06
N SER A 38 18.52 16.48 -4.53
CA SER A 38 17.81 16.59 -3.26
C SER A 38 16.46 15.88 -3.27
N LEU A 39 15.77 15.86 -4.42
CA LEU A 39 14.52 15.13 -4.57
C LEU A 39 14.72 13.60 -4.53
N ILE A 40 15.85 13.09 -5.05
CA ILE A 40 16.21 11.67 -4.90
C ILE A 40 16.51 11.36 -3.43
N ASP A 41 17.29 12.19 -2.73
CA ASP A 41 17.55 12.04 -1.29
C ASP A 41 16.25 11.97 -0.47
N GLU A 42 15.31 12.89 -0.75
CA GLU A 42 14.01 12.93 -0.12
C GLU A 42 13.22 11.62 -0.36
N PHE A 43 13.17 11.13 -1.60
CA PHE A 43 12.47 9.88 -1.90
C PHE A 43 13.13 8.64 -1.29
N GLU A 44 14.46 8.56 -1.25
CA GLU A 44 15.18 7.49 -0.54
C GLU A 44 14.79 7.46 0.95
N GLN A 45 14.75 8.62 1.59
CA GLN A 45 14.35 8.76 2.98
C GLN A 45 12.86 8.41 3.20
N ASP A 46 11.97 8.98 2.40
CA ASP A 46 10.52 8.80 2.52
C ASP A 46 10.14 7.33 2.36
N VAL A 47 10.65 6.69 1.32
CA VAL A 47 10.43 5.26 1.04
C VAL A 47 10.92 4.40 2.20
N LYS A 48 12.07 4.75 2.79
CA LYS A 48 12.58 4.04 3.97
C LYS A 48 11.66 4.20 5.17
N LEU A 49 11.24 5.42 5.48
CA LEU A 49 10.34 5.72 6.60
C LEU A 49 8.96 5.07 6.42
N ILE A 50 8.42 5.05 5.19
CA ILE A 50 7.17 4.38 4.84
C ILE A 50 7.32 2.86 5.01
N SER A 51 8.40 2.27 4.48
CA SER A 51 8.69 0.83 4.60
C SER A 51 8.80 0.39 6.06
N ASP A 52 9.37 1.25 6.91
CA ASP A 52 9.49 1.03 8.35
C ASP A 52 8.22 1.40 9.13
N ARG A 53 7.21 1.99 8.47
CA ARG A 53 5.94 2.47 9.04
C ARG A 53 6.12 3.50 10.17
N LEU A 54 7.08 4.41 10.00
CA LEU A 54 7.41 5.46 10.97
C LEU A 54 6.74 6.81 10.67
N VAL A 55 5.76 6.83 9.77
CA VAL A 55 5.13 8.05 9.26
C VAL A 55 3.62 8.00 9.45
N SER A 56 3.02 9.18 9.54
CA SER A 56 1.55 9.32 9.56
C SER A 56 0.94 8.98 8.20
N LYS A 57 -0.38 8.75 8.19
CA LYS A 57 -1.17 8.59 6.95
C LYS A 57 -0.96 9.77 6.00
N GLU A 58 -1.10 11.00 6.50
CA GLU A 58 -0.95 12.22 5.70
C GLU A 58 0.45 12.36 5.09
N TYR A 59 1.50 12.04 5.85
CA TYR A 59 2.87 12.08 5.33
C TYR A 59 3.06 11.08 4.20
N ARG A 60 2.65 9.82 4.42
CA ARG A 60 2.76 8.75 3.42
C ARG A 60 2.04 9.10 2.12
N GLU A 61 0.81 9.59 2.22
CA GLU A 61 0.03 10.01 1.05
C GLU A 61 0.74 11.11 0.27
N LYS A 62 1.19 12.17 0.95
CA LYS A 62 1.92 13.28 0.31
C LYS A 62 3.19 12.81 -0.37
N SER A 63 3.99 11.98 0.30
CA SER A 63 5.23 11.42 -0.25
C SER A 63 4.98 10.56 -1.49
N LEU A 64 4.00 9.66 -1.46
CA LEU A 64 3.68 8.78 -2.59
C LEU A 64 3.09 9.56 -3.78
N ILE A 65 2.22 10.55 -3.52
CA ILE A 65 1.70 11.45 -4.57
C ILE A 65 2.86 12.22 -5.21
N LYS A 66 3.72 12.84 -4.40
CA LYS A 66 4.88 13.59 -4.89
C LYS A 66 5.82 12.71 -5.70
N LEU A 67 6.09 11.48 -5.26
CA LEU A 67 6.87 10.50 -6.00
C LEU A 67 6.22 10.17 -7.35
N ASN A 68 4.91 9.93 -7.37
CA ASN A 68 4.16 9.63 -8.60
C ASN A 68 4.14 10.79 -9.60
N GLU A 69 4.12 12.03 -9.14
CA GLU A 69 4.11 13.23 -10.00
C GLU A 69 5.50 13.56 -10.56
N ASN A 70 6.58 13.16 -9.87
CA ASN A 70 7.93 13.58 -10.22
C ASN A 70 8.78 12.50 -10.90
N CYS A 71 8.33 11.26 -10.96
CA CYS A 71 9.09 10.13 -11.51
C CYS A 71 8.44 9.54 -12.78
N ASP A 72 9.26 9.00 -13.68
CA ASP A 72 8.79 8.10 -14.73
C ASP A 72 8.39 6.72 -14.17
N LEU A 73 7.80 5.86 -15.00
CA LEU A 73 7.29 4.55 -14.55
C LEU A 73 8.38 3.66 -13.95
N GLU A 74 9.53 3.54 -14.63
CA GLU A 74 10.64 2.69 -14.15
C GLU A 74 11.23 3.21 -12.83
N THR A 75 11.30 4.53 -12.67
CA THR A 75 11.77 5.17 -11.45
C THR A 75 10.77 5.00 -10.30
N LYS A 76 9.47 5.04 -10.58
CA LYS A 76 8.44 4.72 -9.57
C LYS A 76 8.61 3.28 -9.08
N ASP A 77 8.74 2.33 -10.00
CA ASP A 77 8.93 0.93 -9.68
C ASP A 77 10.21 0.70 -8.86
N TYR A 78 11.30 1.40 -9.20
CA TYR A 78 12.54 1.37 -8.41
C TYR A 78 12.30 1.74 -6.94
N PHE A 79 11.68 2.89 -6.67
CA PHE A 79 11.43 3.33 -5.30
C PHE A 79 10.41 2.46 -4.58
N ASN A 80 9.30 2.14 -5.24
CA ASN A 80 8.23 1.33 -4.66
C ASN A 80 8.72 -0.08 -4.29
N SER A 81 9.65 -0.66 -5.05
CA SER A 81 10.25 -1.97 -4.74
C SER A 81 11.01 -2.02 -3.40
N LYS A 82 11.44 -0.87 -2.88
CA LYS A 82 12.10 -0.77 -1.57
C LYS A 82 11.12 -0.76 -0.39
N ILE A 83 9.83 -0.57 -0.66
CA ILE A 83 8.78 -0.68 0.35
C ILE A 83 8.39 -2.15 0.48
N SER A 84 8.68 -2.74 1.65
CA SER A 84 8.64 -4.19 1.86
C SER A 84 7.26 -4.84 1.64
N PHE A 85 6.18 -4.06 1.72
CA PHE A 85 4.79 -4.50 1.54
C PHE A 85 4.12 -3.93 0.29
N TYR A 86 4.82 -3.19 -0.57
CA TYR A 86 4.21 -2.56 -1.75
C TYR A 86 3.58 -3.56 -2.70
N SER A 87 4.26 -4.67 -2.99
CA SER A 87 3.73 -5.72 -3.87
C SER A 87 2.42 -6.32 -3.34
N ASP A 88 2.31 -6.48 -2.01
CA ASP A 88 1.10 -7.01 -1.39
C ASP A 88 -0.07 -6.03 -1.55
N PHE A 89 0.14 -4.74 -1.31
CA PHE A 89 -0.90 -3.71 -1.53
C PHE A 89 -1.29 -3.61 -3.01
N LYS A 90 -0.33 -3.77 -3.93
CA LYS A 90 -0.64 -3.84 -5.36
C LYS A 90 -1.56 -5.04 -5.68
N GLU A 91 -1.29 -6.21 -5.13
CA GLU A 91 -2.16 -7.38 -5.29
C GLU A 91 -3.57 -7.15 -4.70
N VAL A 92 -3.68 -6.43 -3.57
CA VAL A 92 -5.00 -6.02 -3.04
C VAL A 92 -5.72 -5.08 -4.00
N SER A 93 -5.03 -4.09 -4.56
CA SER A 93 -5.59 -3.19 -5.57
C SER A 93 -6.11 -3.96 -6.80
N GLU A 94 -5.39 -5.00 -7.23
CA GLU A 94 -5.81 -5.88 -8.33
C GLU A 94 -7.06 -6.70 -7.96
N ILE A 95 -7.17 -7.17 -6.72
CA ILE A 95 -8.39 -7.82 -6.21
C ILE A 95 -9.58 -6.85 -6.24
N MET A 96 -9.39 -5.61 -5.80
CA MET A 96 -10.44 -4.59 -5.84
C MET A 96 -10.89 -4.29 -7.27
N ALA A 97 -9.94 -4.17 -8.20
CA ALA A 97 -10.25 -3.98 -9.62
C ALA A 97 -11.03 -5.17 -10.21
N ASN A 98 -10.69 -6.40 -9.80
CA ASN A 98 -11.43 -7.60 -10.20
C ASN A 98 -12.87 -7.57 -9.67
N ILE A 99 -13.09 -7.29 -8.39
CA ILE A 99 -14.45 -7.14 -7.82
C ILE A 99 -15.23 -6.05 -8.56
N LYS A 100 -14.64 -4.87 -8.75
CA LYS A 100 -15.26 -3.76 -9.47
C LYS A 100 -15.68 -4.15 -10.89
N SER A 101 -14.87 -4.92 -11.60
CA SER A 101 -15.17 -5.38 -12.97
C SER A 101 -16.38 -6.34 -13.06
N ARG A 102 -16.84 -6.88 -11.92
CA ARG A 102 -17.99 -7.80 -11.83
C ARG A 102 -19.29 -7.09 -11.44
N ILE A 103 -19.25 -5.77 -11.24
CA ILE A 103 -20.40 -4.93 -10.96
C ILE A 103 -20.93 -4.37 -12.29
N ASN A 104 -22.24 -4.40 -12.46
CA ASN A 104 -22.96 -3.90 -13.62
C ASN A 104 -24.29 -3.27 -13.17
N ASP A 105 -25.05 -2.71 -14.11
CA ASP A 105 -26.30 -2.00 -13.82
C ASP A 105 -27.40 -2.89 -13.20
N GLU A 106 -27.29 -4.21 -13.34
CA GLU A 106 -28.24 -5.19 -12.79
C GLU A 106 -27.84 -5.69 -11.38
N THR A 107 -26.69 -5.24 -10.87
CA THR A 107 -26.18 -5.67 -9.56
C THR A 107 -27.11 -5.21 -8.44
N ASP A 108 -27.61 -6.15 -7.64
CA ASP A 108 -28.36 -5.83 -6.43
C ASP A 108 -27.40 -5.28 -5.37
N THR A 109 -27.57 -4.00 -5.08
CA THR A 109 -26.73 -3.23 -4.16
C THR A 109 -27.40 -3.04 -2.81
N VAL A 110 -28.70 -3.40 -2.67
CA VAL A 110 -29.49 -3.15 -1.46
C VAL A 110 -28.99 -4.00 -0.30
N TRP A 111 -28.73 -5.29 -0.54
CA TRP A 111 -28.18 -6.20 0.48
C TRP A 111 -26.76 -5.85 0.89
N ALA A 112 -26.01 -5.22 -0.01
CA ALA A 112 -24.68 -4.68 0.25
C ALA A 112 -24.70 -3.34 1.01
N GLY A 113 -25.87 -2.75 1.27
CA GLY A 113 -26.01 -1.49 2.01
C GLY A 113 -25.83 -0.23 1.15
N PHE A 114 -25.94 -0.34 -0.17
CA PHE A 114 -25.76 0.76 -1.11
C PHE A 114 -27.06 1.14 -1.80
N ASP A 115 -27.26 2.44 -2.03
CA ASP A 115 -28.45 2.96 -2.71
C ASP A 115 -28.51 2.55 -4.19
N ASN A 116 -27.34 2.46 -4.83
CA ASN A 116 -27.20 2.10 -6.24
C ASN A 116 -25.73 1.74 -6.58
N THR A 117 -25.53 1.26 -7.79
CA THR A 117 -24.24 0.84 -8.35
C THR A 117 -23.24 1.99 -8.51
N GLU A 118 -23.70 3.22 -8.78
CA GLU A 118 -22.82 4.40 -8.90
C GLU A 118 -22.15 4.73 -7.57
N VAL A 119 -22.91 4.72 -6.47
CA VAL A 119 -22.37 4.96 -5.12
C VAL A 119 -21.38 3.87 -4.74
N LEU A 120 -21.69 2.60 -5.00
CA LEU A 120 -20.80 1.46 -4.75
C LEU A 120 -19.49 1.58 -5.54
N ILE A 121 -19.55 1.86 -6.85
CA ILE A 121 -18.37 2.03 -7.69
C ILE A 121 -17.49 3.18 -7.19
N LYS A 122 -18.10 4.30 -6.80
CA LYS A 122 -17.38 5.45 -6.26
C LYS A 122 -16.67 5.13 -4.95
N GLU A 123 -17.29 4.32 -4.08
CA GLU A 123 -16.65 3.86 -2.85
C GLU A 123 -15.48 2.91 -3.13
N LEU A 124 -15.66 1.95 -4.03
CA LEU A 124 -14.59 1.06 -4.48
C LEU A 124 -13.42 1.81 -5.11
N ASP A 125 -13.67 2.83 -5.92
CA ASP A 125 -12.63 3.68 -6.52
C ASP A 125 -11.87 4.48 -5.46
N SER A 126 -12.58 5.00 -4.46
CA SER A 126 -11.96 5.69 -3.33
C SER A 126 -11.07 4.74 -2.51
N ASP A 127 -11.58 3.57 -2.15
CA ASP A 127 -10.83 2.58 -1.39
C ASP A 127 -9.62 2.06 -2.18
N GLN A 128 -9.77 1.81 -3.48
CA GLN A 128 -8.69 1.36 -4.35
C GLN A 128 -7.57 2.42 -4.40
N LYS A 129 -7.93 3.70 -4.54
CA LYS A 129 -6.96 4.80 -4.51
C LYS A 129 -6.22 4.88 -3.17
N GLN A 130 -6.90 4.62 -2.05
CA GLN A 130 -6.26 4.59 -0.72
C GLN A 130 -5.31 3.39 -0.58
N ILE A 131 -5.66 2.23 -1.15
CA ILE A 131 -4.78 1.05 -1.20
C ILE A 131 -3.54 1.30 -2.07
N GLU A 132 -3.68 2.00 -3.20
CA GLU A 132 -2.53 2.44 -4.02
C GLU A 132 -1.61 3.42 -3.25
N LEU A 133 -2.14 4.13 -2.24
CA LEU A 133 -1.40 4.98 -1.30
C LEU A 133 -0.99 4.25 0.00
N LEU A 134 -1.04 2.92 -0.02
CA LEU A 134 -0.60 2.04 1.05
C LEU A 134 -1.32 2.28 2.39
N ASP A 135 -2.62 2.57 2.34
CA ASP A 135 -3.43 2.88 3.52
C ASP A 135 -3.87 1.63 4.30
N PHE A 136 -3.34 1.49 5.51
CA PHE A 136 -3.63 0.36 6.39
C PHE A 136 -5.03 0.40 6.99
N ASP A 137 -5.59 1.59 7.21
CA ASP A 137 -6.95 1.70 7.74
C ASP A 137 -7.96 1.21 6.69
N THR A 138 -7.77 1.61 5.44
CA THR A 138 -8.55 1.08 4.31
C THR A 138 -8.33 -0.42 4.10
N LEU A 139 -7.10 -0.93 4.29
CA LEU A 139 -6.84 -2.38 4.24
C LEU A 139 -7.67 -3.16 5.28
N GLU A 140 -7.75 -2.67 6.53
CA GLU A 140 -8.57 -3.32 7.55
C GLU A 140 -10.09 -3.13 7.29
N LYS A 141 -10.50 -1.99 6.71
CA LYS A 141 -11.88 -1.81 6.22
C LYS A 141 -12.23 -2.89 5.20
N ILE A 142 -11.40 -3.06 4.16
CA ILE A 142 -11.62 -4.07 3.11
C ILE A 142 -11.67 -5.48 3.69
N MET A 143 -10.85 -5.79 4.69
CA MET A 143 -10.92 -7.08 5.39
C MET A 143 -12.30 -7.34 6.02
N VAL A 144 -12.97 -6.30 6.53
CA VAL A 144 -14.35 -6.42 7.04
C VAL A 144 -15.33 -6.75 5.93
N GLU A 145 -15.16 -6.14 4.74
CA GLU A 145 -16.01 -6.40 3.57
C GLU A 145 -15.90 -7.84 3.02
N PHE A 146 -14.83 -8.55 3.38
CA PHE A 146 -14.62 -9.97 3.08
C PHE A 146 -15.17 -10.93 4.14
N LEU A 147 -15.74 -10.44 5.25
CA LEU A 147 -16.33 -11.33 6.26
C LEU A 147 -17.59 -12.03 5.71
N PRO A 148 -17.99 -13.17 6.32
CA PRO A 148 -19.25 -13.82 5.97
C PRO A 148 -20.42 -12.84 6.06
N THR A 149 -21.35 -12.93 5.11
CA THR A 149 -22.54 -12.07 4.96
C THR A 149 -22.22 -10.58 4.84
N SER A 150 -20.99 -10.25 4.46
CA SER A 150 -20.58 -8.86 4.19
C SER A 150 -20.67 -8.54 2.70
N THR A 151 -20.42 -7.27 2.37
CA THR A 151 -20.62 -6.64 1.07
C THR A 151 -20.18 -7.51 -0.10
N TYR A 152 -18.94 -8.02 -0.09
CA TYR A 152 -18.42 -8.75 -1.25
C TYR A 152 -19.02 -10.13 -1.42
N GLN A 153 -19.45 -10.78 -0.33
CA GLN A 153 -20.16 -12.05 -0.44
C GLN A 153 -21.57 -11.83 -1.00
N GLU A 154 -22.29 -10.81 -0.52
CA GLU A 154 -23.64 -10.50 -0.99
C GLU A 154 -23.64 -10.12 -2.47
N LEU A 155 -22.68 -9.30 -2.90
CA LEU A 155 -22.50 -8.96 -4.32
C LEU A 155 -22.17 -10.20 -5.16
N ALA A 156 -21.36 -11.14 -4.64
CA ALA A 156 -21.05 -12.38 -5.34
C ALA A 156 -22.27 -13.26 -5.57
N MET A 157 -23.11 -13.39 -4.53
CA MET A 157 -24.33 -14.17 -4.59
C MET A 157 -25.34 -13.54 -5.57
N SER A 158 -25.51 -12.22 -5.52
CA SER A 158 -26.38 -11.48 -6.45
C SER A 158 -25.94 -11.66 -7.91
N ASN A 159 -24.64 -11.58 -8.16
CA ASN A 159 -24.12 -11.55 -9.53
C ASN A 159 -23.64 -12.92 -10.04
N GLY A 160 -23.88 -14.00 -9.28
CA GLY A 160 -23.62 -15.36 -9.71
C GLY A 160 -22.15 -15.78 -9.76
N TRP A 161 -21.28 -15.18 -8.96
CA TRP A 161 -19.85 -15.52 -8.86
C TRP A 161 -19.41 -15.97 -7.46
N SER A 162 -20.31 -16.64 -6.72
CA SER A 162 -20.05 -17.14 -5.36
C SER A 162 -18.84 -18.07 -5.26
N ASP A 163 -18.60 -18.91 -6.26
CA ASP A 163 -17.46 -19.84 -6.25
C ASP A 163 -16.13 -19.09 -6.46
N GLU A 164 -16.11 -18.08 -7.34
CA GLU A 164 -14.96 -17.20 -7.53
C GLU A 164 -14.71 -16.32 -6.30
N TYR A 165 -15.76 -15.89 -5.60
CA TYR A 165 -15.63 -15.13 -4.36
C TYR A 165 -14.77 -15.89 -3.35
N LEU A 166 -14.97 -17.20 -3.17
CA LEU A 166 -14.16 -17.99 -2.24
C LEU A 166 -12.67 -17.96 -2.60
N GLN A 167 -12.34 -18.04 -3.89
CA GLN A 167 -10.96 -17.95 -4.36
C GLN A 167 -10.37 -16.55 -4.15
N ILE A 168 -11.17 -15.51 -4.40
CA ILE A 168 -10.76 -14.11 -4.18
C ILE A 168 -10.54 -13.86 -2.68
N ALA A 169 -11.43 -14.33 -1.82
CA ALA A 169 -11.34 -14.20 -0.37
C ALA A 169 -10.11 -14.94 0.19
N GLU A 170 -9.86 -16.18 -0.23
CA GLU A 170 -8.67 -16.94 0.18
C GLU A 170 -7.38 -16.25 -0.26
N LYS A 171 -7.36 -15.69 -1.48
CA LYS A 171 -6.23 -14.89 -1.97
C LYS A 171 -6.04 -13.64 -1.12
N PHE A 172 -7.11 -12.91 -0.82
CA PHE A 172 -7.07 -11.72 0.03
C PHE A 172 -6.52 -12.05 1.43
N ASP A 173 -7.06 -13.08 2.09
CA ASP A 173 -6.62 -13.53 3.42
C ASP A 173 -5.14 -13.86 3.45
N SER A 174 -4.66 -14.55 2.41
CA SER A 174 -3.24 -14.88 2.25
C SER A 174 -2.38 -13.63 2.16
N ILE A 175 -2.79 -12.63 1.36
CA ILE A 175 -2.07 -11.36 1.22
C ILE A 175 -2.09 -10.57 2.55
N HIS A 176 -3.25 -10.46 3.18
CA HIS A 176 -3.44 -9.75 4.45
C HIS A 176 -2.56 -10.33 5.56
N LYS A 177 -2.48 -11.66 5.62
CA LYS A 177 -1.57 -12.38 6.53
C LYS A 177 -0.11 -12.03 6.27
N ARG A 178 0.35 -12.02 5.00
CA ARG A 178 1.74 -11.63 4.66
C ARG A 178 2.05 -10.20 5.11
N ILE A 179 1.12 -9.26 4.89
CA ILE A 179 1.26 -7.88 5.35
C ILE A 179 1.41 -7.87 6.87
N LYS A 180 0.50 -8.52 7.62
CA LYS A 180 0.56 -8.60 9.09
C LYS A 180 1.84 -9.23 9.61
N GLU A 181 2.34 -10.29 8.98
CA GLU A 181 3.61 -10.92 9.37
C GLU A 181 4.82 -9.99 9.18
N LYS A 182 4.84 -9.19 8.11
CA LYS A 182 5.86 -8.16 7.89
C LYS A 182 5.84 -7.08 8.98
N LEU A 183 4.66 -6.76 9.54
CA LEU A 183 4.52 -5.84 10.69
C LEU A 183 5.20 -6.36 11.95
N PHE A 184 5.07 -7.66 12.23
CA PHE A 184 5.68 -8.22 13.44
C PHE A 184 7.20 -8.28 13.32
N LYS A 185 7.74 -8.63 12.16
CA LYS A 185 9.21 -8.77 11.96
C LYS A 185 9.98 -7.46 12.11
N THR A 186 9.43 -6.31 11.72
CA THR A 186 10.08 -5.00 11.90
C THR A 186 10.10 -4.58 13.37
N THR A 187 9.13 -5.03 14.17
CA THR A 187 9.02 -4.72 15.60
C THR A 187 10.05 -5.51 16.45
N TYR A 188 10.43 -6.73 16.05
CA TYR A 188 11.35 -7.60 16.83
C TYR A 188 12.84 -7.40 16.54
N LYS A 189 13.24 -6.66 15.49
CA LYS A 189 14.66 -6.41 15.19
C LYS A 189 15.26 -5.22 15.94
N ASN A 190 14.44 -4.43 16.63
CA ASN A 190 14.91 -3.35 17.48
C ASN A 190 14.96 -3.84 18.94
N ASN A 191 16.08 -4.45 19.33
CA ASN A 191 16.73 -4.33 20.64
C ASN A 191 17.47 -5.60 21.04
N ASN A 192 18.80 -5.55 20.91
CA ASN A 192 19.73 -6.36 21.70
C ASN A 192 19.81 -5.85 23.16
N GLY A 193 18.66 -5.47 23.73
CA GLY A 193 18.52 -4.86 25.05
C GLY A 193 17.35 -5.52 25.78
N SER A 194 17.67 -6.11 26.93
CA SER A 194 16.81 -6.78 27.91
C SER A 194 15.30 -6.73 27.66
N SER A 195 14.70 -7.92 27.55
CA SER A 195 13.27 -8.15 27.45
C SER A 195 12.49 -7.45 28.58
N ALA A 196 11.94 -6.27 28.28
CA ALA A 196 10.80 -5.76 29.01
C ALA A 196 9.58 -6.51 28.51
N LYS A 197 8.90 -7.26 29.39
CA LYS A 197 7.60 -7.86 29.10
C LYS A 197 6.66 -6.73 28.67
N ALA A 198 6.36 -6.64 27.37
CA ALA A 198 5.30 -5.77 26.89
C ALA A 198 4.00 -6.24 27.54
N LYS A 199 3.41 -5.37 28.35
CA LYS A 199 2.04 -5.53 28.82
C LYS A 199 1.18 -5.51 27.57
N ASP A 200 0.42 -6.57 27.32
CA ASP A 200 -0.54 -6.65 26.22
C ASP A 200 -1.47 -5.43 26.27
N SER A 201 -1.16 -4.39 25.48
CA SER A 201 -2.10 -3.32 25.18
C SER A 201 -2.86 -3.68 23.91
N ASN A 202 -3.37 -4.92 23.85
CA ASN A 202 -4.39 -5.28 22.87
C ASN A 202 -5.75 -4.85 23.43
N ASN A 203 -5.93 -3.54 23.59
CA ASN A 203 -7.14 -2.93 24.13
C ASN A 203 -7.96 -2.27 23.01
N ASN A 204 -7.88 -2.80 21.79
CA ASN A 204 -8.83 -2.44 20.75
C ASN A 204 -10.10 -3.27 20.97
N LYS A 205 -11.10 -2.62 21.57
CA LYS A 205 -12.41 -3.17 21.98
C LYS A 205 -13.13 -3.92 20.85
N PHE A 206 -12.80 -3.62 19.61
CA PHE A 206 -13.30 -4.30 18.41
C PHE A 206 -12.78 -5.74 18.30
N TRP A 207 -11.47 -5.96 18.52
CA TRP A 207 -10.84 -7.28 18.42
C TRP A 207 -11.25 -8.23 19.56
N SER A 208 -11.48 -7.70 20.76
CA SER A 208 -12.04 -8.50 21.87
C SER A 208 -13.46 -8.98 21.57
N LYS A 209 -14.25 -8.19 20.83
CA LYS A 209 -15.63 -8.51 20.48
C LYS A 209 -15.73 -9.50 19.31
N LEU A 210 -14.81 -9.42 18.35
CA LEU A 210 -14.71 -10.40 17.27
C LEU A 210 -14.22 -11.76 17.76
N LYS A 211 -13.23 -11.80 18.67
CA LYS A 211 -12.76 -13.07 19.27
C LYS A 211 -13.87 -13.82 20.03
N SER A 212 -14.76 -13.11 20.72
CA SER A 212 -15.89 -13.73 21.43
C SER A 212 -16.99 -14.29 20.52
N LEU A 213 -16.99 -13.94 19.23
CA LEU A 213 -17.93 -14.50 18.25
C LEU A 213 -17.43 -15.80 17.61
N TRP A 214 -16.15 -16.12 17.81
CA TRP A 214 -15.45 -17.28 17.21
C TRP A 214 -14.99 -18.30 18.27
N SER A 215 -15.44 -18.15 19.52
CA SER A 215 -15.26 -19.10 20.62
C SER A 215 -16.61 -19.70 21.01
#